data_AF-A0A8T3ZWA5-F1
#
_entry.id   AF-A0A8T3ZWA5-F1
#
_cell.length_a   1.000
_cell.length_b   1.000
_cell.length_c   1.000
_cell.angle_alpha   90.00
_cell.angle_beta   90.00
_cell.angle_gamma   90.00
#
_symmetry.space_group_name_H-M   'P 1'
#
loop_
_entity.id
_entity.type
_entity.pdbx_description
1 polymer ?
#
loop_
_entity_poly.entity_id
_entity_poly.type
_entity_poly.pdbx_seq_one_letter_code
_entity_poly.pdbx_strand_id
1 'polypeptide(L)'
;MRADFVTFRAFLPDKSLVLHSDGNGAAQVVAGAMHAALELSYEFSPLDAKGIGQWAQKDAQAIRTASDFASVIRSKKQAALEQQLSQFVSLPSAAPDANAESYKASKASPVEFAFSCCLNSLADPMFPPRRVAWSGPGGERSEVRLAANISGWMAVKKADAEKAGRREVMAACAGIFESCRRKLPHLLCGDAKIAEYESALDAFLSKFPERKSFSRLPEILESADREKIEDKLEAILGSPLARELFYYECFSRAGFTPFIQQETIGLVYPELKIPKPRGNFGKKKRK
;
A
#
# COMPACT_ATOMS: atom_id res chain seq x y z
N MET A 1 7.36 17.26 29.13
CA MET A 1 6.74 16.95 27.83
C MET A 1 6.87 15.45 27.58
N ARG A 2 5.79 14.67 27.69
CA ARG A 2 5.73 13.28 27.18
C ARG A 2 4.31 13.14 26.64
N ALA A 3 4.14 12.85 25.35
CA ALA A 3 4.19 11.47 24.89
C ALA A 3 4.42 11.37 23.35
N ASP A 4 5.56 10.81 22.91
CA ASP A 4 5.76 10.19 21.59
C ASP A 4 5.15 8.79 21.64
N PHE A 5 4.46 8.35 20.59
CA PHE A 5 3.80 7.05 20.54
C PHE A 5 3.66 6.52 19.12
N VAL A 6 3.96 5.25 18.94
CA VAL A 6 3.54 4.42 17.82
C VAL A 6 3.26 3.05 18.40
N THR A 7 2.22 2.38 17.96
CA THR A 7 1.98 0.98 18.31
C THR A 7 1.27 0.35 17.15
N PHE A 8 1.61 -0.85 16.74
CA PHE A 8 0.96 -1.67 15.72
C PHE A 8 0.85 -3.05 16.33
N ARG A 9 -0.29 -3.73 16.29
CA ARG A 9 -0.44 -5.10 16.75
C ARG A 9 -1.37 -5.86 15.83
N ALA A 10 -0.97 -6.96 15.23
CA ALA A 10 -1.85 -7.83 14.45
C ALA A 10 -1.70 -9.27 14.95
N PHE A 11 -2.77 -9.91 15.36
CA PHE A 11 -2.83 -11.32 15.70
C PHE A 11 -4.09 -11.90 15.07
N LEU A 12 -3.92 -12.62 13.96
CA LEU A 12 -4.99 -13.29 13.22
C LEU A 12 -4.42 -14.54 12.59
N PRO A 13 -5.27 -15.53 12.28
CA PRO A 13 -5.27 -16.84 12.95
C PRO A 13 -3.90 -17.30 13.56
N ASP A 14 -3.27 -16.44 14.36
CA ASP A 14 -1.94 -16.50 15.00
C ASP A 14 -0.67 -16.21 14.18
N LYS A 15 -0.78 -15.45 13.08
CA LYS A 15 0.35 -14.64 12.60
C LYS A 15 0.41 -13.35 13.40
N SER A 16 1.17 -13.46 14.49
CA SER A 16 1.18 -12.61 15.66
C SER A 16 2.26 -11.52 15.55
N LEU A 17 1.98 -10.23 15.70
CA LEU A 17 2.98 -9.15 15.62
C LEU A 17 2.57 -7.95 16.46
N VAL A 18 3.51 -7.33 17.19
CA VAL A 18 3.33 -6.13 18.03
C VAL A 18 4.55 -5.25 17.89
N LEU A 19 4.44 -4.03 17.39
CA LEU A 19 5.54 -3.08 17.29
C LEU A 19 5.13 -1.77 17.96
N HIS A 20 5.88 -1.27 18.93
CA HIS A 20 5.55 -0.10 19.76
C HIS A 20 6.76 0.82 19.87
N SER A 21 6.62 2.15 19.92
CA SER A 21 7.71 3.05 20.30
C SER A 21 7.20 4.41 20.78
N ASP A 22 7.81 4.88 21.86
CA ASP A 22 7.57 6.17 22.47
C ASP A 22 8.87 6.99 22.55
N GLY A 23 9.72 6.85 21.53
CA GLY A 23 11.00 7.53 21.40
C GLY A 23 11.83 7.02 20.20
N ASN A 24 13.15 6.85 20.38
CA ASN A 24 14.05 6.33 19.36
C ASN A 24 13.49 5.02 18.76
N GLY A 25 13.49 4.90 17.42
CA GLY A 25 12.97 3.72 16.72
C GLY A 25 11.59 3.89 16.06
N ALA A 26 10.99 5.08 16.12
CA ALA A 26 9.66 5.35 15.54
C ALA A 26 9.56 5.00 14.04
N ALA A 27 10.58 5.36 13.25
CA ALA A 27 10.59 5.07 11.81
C ALA A 27 10.58 3.55 11.54
N GLN A 28 11.33 2.76 12.32
CA GLN A 28 11.39 1.31 12.20
C GLN A 28 10.03 0.67 12.54
N VAL A 29 9.37 1.13 13.59
CA VAL A 29 8.03 0.65 13.96
C VAL A 29 7.00 0.99 12.88
N VAL A 30 7.03 2.21 12.33
CA VAL A 30 6.11 2.64 11.27
C VAL A 30 6.37 1.90 9.96
N ALA A 31 7.62 1.62 9.61
CA ALA A 31 7.98 0.79 8.46
C ALA A 31 7.50 -0.66 8.63
N GLY A 32 7.73 -1.27 9.80
CA GLY A 32 7.24 -2.62 10.09
C GLY A 32 5.72 -2.72 10.04
N ALA A 33 5.01 -1.71 10.58
CA ALA A 33 3.56 -1.62 10.48
C ALA A 33 3.06 -1.45 9.03
N MET A 34 3.79 -0.67 8.21
CA MET A 34 3.49 -0.52 6.78
C MET A 34 3.58 -1.86 6.06
N HIS A 35 4.68 -2.59 6.22
CA HIS A 35 4.88 -3.88 5.53
C HIS A 35 3.94 -4.97 6.01
N ALA A 36 3.71 -5.09 7.32
CA ALA A 36 2.77 -6.07 7.86
C ALA A 36 1.32 -5.79 7.41
N ALA A 37 0.91 -4.52 7.37
CA ALA A 37 -0.41 -4.14 6.88
C ALA A 37 -0.57 -4.39 5.38
N LEU A 38 0.50 -4.24 4.58
CA LEU A 38 0.48 -4.61 3.17
C LEU A 38 0.24 -6.11 2.97
N GLU A 39 0.99 -6.96 3.67
CA GLU A 39 0.84 -8.42 3.60
C GLU A 39 -0.59 -8.85 3.99
N LEU A 40 -1.07 -8.37 5.14
CA LEU A 40 -2.41 -8.68 5.63
C LEU A 40 -3.52 -8.16 4.71
N SER A 41 -3.33 -7.01 4.04
CA SER A 41 -4.34 -6.52 3.09
C SER A 41 -4.58 -7.51 1.94
N TYR A 42 -3.53 -8.16 1.44
CA TYR A 42 -3.67 -9.19 0.42
C TYR A 42 -4.24 -10.49 0.99
N GLU A 43 -3.79 -10.93 2.17
CA GLU A 43 -4.29 -12.15 2.81
C GLU A 43 -5.82 -12.11 3.06
N PHE A 44 -6.34 -10.95 3.45
CA PHE A 44 -7.76 -10.75 3.77
C PHE A 44 -8.61 -10.30 2.57
N SER A 45 -7.99 -10.07 1.42
CA SER A 45 -8.69 -9.76 0.17
C SER A 45 -9.27 -11.04 -0.48
N PRO A 46 -10.22 -10.93 -1.43
CA PRO A 46 -10.90 -12.07 -2.05
C PRO A 46 -10.06 -12.70 -3.18
N LEU A 47 -8.77 -12.96 -2.93
CA LEU A 47 -7.83 -13.46 -3.94
C LEU A 47 -6.91 -14.55 -3.41
N ASP A 48 -6.35 -15.33 -4.34
CA ASP A 48 -5.25 -16.25 -4.08
C ASP A 48 -3.91 -15.51 -4.24
N ALA A 49 -3.48 -14.82 -3.18
CA ALA A 49 -2.22 -14.05 -3.17
C ALA A 49 -1.00 -14.95 -3.43
N LYS A 50 -1.04 -16.19 -2.94
CA LYS A 50 0.04 -17.15 -3.12
C LYS A 50 0.14 -17.60 -4.58
N GLY A 51 -0.99 -17.91 -5.21
CA GLY A 51 -1.06 -18.25 -6.63
C GLY A 51 -0.57 -17.11 -7.52
N ILE A 52 -0.95 -15.86 -7.23
CA ILE A 52 -0.45 -14.68 -7.95
C ILE A 52 1.07 -14.56 -7.81
N GLY A 53 1.61 -14.71 -6.59
CA GLY A 53 3.05 -14.65 -6.34
C GLY A 53 3.82 -15.73 -7.09
N GLN A 54 3.31 -16.96 -7.11
CA GLN A 54 3.91 -18.07 -7.88
C GLN A 54 3.87 -17.82 -9.38
N TRP A 55 2.74 -17.32 -9.89
CA TRP A 55 2.59 -16.97 -11.30
C TRP A 55 3.54 -15.85 -11.73
N ALA A 56 3.72 -14.82 -10.89
CA ALA A 56 4.62 -13.70 -11.15
C ALA A 56 6.11 -14.03 -10.95
N GLN A 57 6.45 -15.16 -10.32
CA GLN A 57 7.79 -15.48 -9.84
C GLN A 57 8.85 -15.45 -10.95
N LYS A 58 8.54 -15.99 -12.14
CA LYS A 58 9.49 -16.03 -13.27
C LYS A 58 9.91 -14.62 -13.70
N ASP A 59 8.95 -13.70 -13.77
CA ASP A 59 9.22 -12.33 -14.17
C ASP A 59 9.90 -11.56 -13.03
N ALA A 60 9.48 -11.77 -11.79
CA ALA A 60 10.10 -11.18 -10.60
C ALA A 60 11.60 -11.55 -10.49
N GLN A 61 11.98 -12.76 -10.86
CA GLN A 61 13.38 -13.19 -10.86
C GLN A 61 14.26 -12.40 -11.84
N ALA A 62 13.70 -11.80 -12.88
CA ALA A 62 14.42 -10.96 -13.83
C ALA A 62 14.58 -9.51 -13.35
N ILE A 63 13.91 -9.11 -12.27
CA ILE A 63 13.85 -7.72 -11.82
C ILE A 63 14.88 -7.48 -10.71
N ARG A 64 15.81 -6.54 -10.93
CA ARG A 64 16.74 -6.03 -9.91
C ARG A 64 16.70 -4.51 -9.78
N THR A 65 16.26 -3.82 -10.83
CA THR A 65 16.22 -2.37 -10.94
C THR A 65 14.85 -1.89 -11.47
N ALA A 66 14.59 -0.58 -11.42
CA ALA A 66 13.43 0.02 -12.08
C ALA A 66 13.38 -0.26 -13.58
N SER A 67 14.54 -0.25 -14.23
CA SER A 67 14.64 -0.48 -15.67
C SER A 67 14.22 -1.91 -16.05
N ASP A 68 14.60 -2.90 -15.23
CA ASP A 68 14.18 -4.29 -15.41
C ASP A 68 12.66 -4.42 -15.25
N PHE A 69 12.10 -3.80 -14.19
CA PHE A 69 10.66 -3.78 -13.97
C PHE A 69 9.92 -3.10 -15.11
N ALA A 70 10.38 -1.93 -15.56
CA ALA A 70 9.82 -1.21 -16.70
C ALA A 70 9.80 -2.07 -17.96
N SER A 71 10.88 -2.82 -18.21
CA SER A 71 10.99 -3.77 -19.32
C SER A 71 9.96 -4.90 -19.22
N VAL A 72 9.83 -5.51 -18.03
CA VAL A 72 8.81 -6.55 -17.77
C VAL A 72 7.40 -6.01 -17.98
N ILE A 73 7.08 -4.85 -17.43
CA ILE A 73 5.75 -4.24 -17.58
C ILE A 73 5.45 -3.89 -19.04
N ARG A 74 6.42 -3.32 -19.76
CA ARG A 74 6.28 -3.01 -21.20
C ARG A 74 5.98 -4.24 -22.04
N SER A 75 6.51 -5.40 -21.66
CA SER A 75 6.26 -6.67 -22.37
C SER A 75 4.83 -7.20 -22.19
N LYS A 76 4.06 -6.63 -21.24
CA LYS A 76 2.72 -7.11 -20.88
C LYS A 76 1.65 -6.15 -21.38
N LYS A 77 0.50 -6.70 -21.76
CA LYS A 77 -0.71 -5.91 -22.06
C LYS A 77 -1.61 -5.88 -20.83
N GLN A 78 -2.05 -4.70 -20.42
CA GLN A 78 -2.92 -4.53 -19.25
C GLN A 78 -4.15 -5.48 -19.29
N ALA A 79 -4.90 -5.49 -20.39
CA ALA A 79 -6.09 -6.33 -20.52
C ALA A 79 -5.79 -7.84 -20.41
N ALA A 80 -4.65 -8.28 -20.94
CA ALA A 80 -4.23 -9.68 -20.84
C ALA A 80 -3.85 -10.03 -19.39
N LEU A 81 -3.21 -9.11 -18.67
CA LEU A 81 -2.94 -9.29 -17.25
C LEU A 81 -4.23 -9.34 -16.43
N GLU A 82 -5.17 -8.42 -16.65
CA GLU A 82 -6.46 -8.42 -15.95
C GLU A 82 -7.24 -9.73 -16.18
N GLN A 83 -7.27 -10.22 -17.42
CA GLN A 83 -7.90 -11.50 -17.76
C GLN A 83 -7.24 -12.66 -17.02
N GLN A 84 -5.90 -12.74 -17.03
CA GLN A 84 -5.17 -13.78 -16.30
C GLN A 84 -5.37 -13.67 -14.79
N LEU A 85 -5.41 -12.46 -14.24
CA LEU A 85 -5.56 -12.24 -12.81
C LEU A 85 -6.97 -12.55 -12.30
N SER A 86 -7.98 -12.46 -13.17
CA SER A 86 -9.37 -12.79 -12.82
C SER A 86 -9.55 -14.24 -12.32
N GLN A 87 -8.70 -15.17 -12.76
CA GLN A 87 -8.74 -16.57 -12.31
C GLN A 87 -8.33 -16.75 -10.84
N PHE A 88 -7.59 -15.80 -10.27
CA PHE A 88 -7.15 -15.83 -8.87
C PHE A 88 -8.12 -15.11 -7.94
N VAL A 89 -9.22 -14.55 -8.46
CA VAL A 89 -10.21 -13.83 -7.67
C VAL A 89 -11.33 -14.78 -7.28
N SER A 90 -11.51 -14.98 -5.97
CA SER A 90 -12.70 -15.63 -5.43
C SER A 90 -13.82 -14.60 -5.36
N LEU A 91 -14.68 -14.54 -6.37
CA LEU A 91 -15.89 -13.72 -6.26
C LEU A 91 -16.64 -14.18 -5.00
N PRO A 92 -17.03 -13.27 -4.08
CA PRO A 92 -17.82 -13.67 -2.94
C PRO A 92 -19.09 -14.34 -3.48
N SER A 93 -19.22 -15.65 -3.29
CA SER A 93 -20.50 -16.35 -3.39
C SER A 93 -21.45 -15.52 -2.53
N ALA A 94 -22.50 -14.98 -3.16
CA ALA A 94 -23.40 -14.01 -2.58
C ALA A 94 -23.57 -14.29 -1.08
N ALA A 95 -23.09 -13.38 -0.24
CA ALA A 95 -23.53 -13.40 1.15
C ALA A 95 -25.07 -13.41 1.12
N PRO A 96 -25.75 -14.12 2.04
CA PRO A 96 -27.21 -14.19 2.04
C PRO A 96 -27.90 -12.81 2.01
N ASP A 97 -27.16 -11.73 2.35
CA ASP A 97 -27.64 -10.35 2.37
C ASP A 97 -26.99 -9.42 1.31
N ALA A 98 -26.09 -9.93 0.46
CA ALA A 98 -25.49 -9.15 -0.63
C ALA A 98 -26.24 -9.44 -1.93
N ASN A 99 -27.22 -8.58 -2.26
CA ASN A 99 -27.85 -8.58 -3.58
C ASN A 99 -26.76 -8.59 -4.66
N ALA A 100 -26.69 -9.65 -5.46
CA ALA A 100 -25.77 -9.78 -6.60
C ALA A 100 -25.88 -8.59 -7.59
N GLU A 101 -26.94 -7.78 -7.48
CA GLU A 101 -27.15 -6.53 -8.21
C GLU A 101 -26.24 -5.37 -7.77
N SER A 102 -25.76 -5.34 -6.51
CA SER A 102 -24.91 -4.23 -6.03
C SER A 102 -23.54 -4.22 -6.71
N TYR A 103 -23.01 -5.39 -7.09
CA TYR A 103 -21.77 -5.52 -7.86
C TYR A 103 -21.91 -5.08 -9.31
N LYS A 104 -23.10 -5.20 -9.92
CA LYS A 104 -23.33 -4.76 -11.31
C LYS A 104 -23.35 -3.23 -11.46
N ALA A 105 -23.64 -2.49 -10.38
CA ALA A 105 -23.65 -1.03 -10.37
C ALA A 105 -22.27 -0.41 -10.07
N SER A 106 -21.33 -1.19 -9.52
CA SER A 106 -19.97 -0.74 -9.26
C SER A 106 -19.09 -0.85 -10.50
N LYS A 107 -18.40 0.24 -10.86
CA LYS A 107 -17.38 0.24 -11.94
C LYS A 107 -16.07 -0.43 -11.51
N ALA A 108 -15.93 -0.85 -10.25
CA ALA A 108 -14.70 -1.42 -9.72
C ALA A 108 -14.81 -2.94 -9.59
N SER A 109 -13.77 -3.62 -10.05
CA SER A 109 -13.66 -5.09 -10.02
C SER A 109 -12.69 -5.52 -8.92
N PRO A 110 -12.96 -6.62 -8.19
CA PRO A 110 -11.96 -7.21 -7.29
C PRO A 110 -10.67 -7.64 -8.01
N VAL A 111 -10.69 -7.73 -9.35
CA VAL A 111 -9.49 -7.89 -10.18
C VAL A 111 -8.47 -6.77 -9.95
N GLU A 112 -8.90 -5.57 -9.55
CA GLU A 112 -7.97 -4.48 -9.20
C GLU A 112 -7.10 -4.86 -7.98
N PHE A 113 -7.63 -5.59 -6.99
CA PHE A 113 -6.83 -6.10 -5.87
C PHE A 113 -5.78 -7.12 -6.34
N ALA A 114 -6.17 -8.02 -7.26
CA ALA A 114 -5.24 -8.98 -7.86
C ALA A 114 -4.16 -8.30 -8.69
N PHE A 115 -4.50 -7.20 -9.38
CA PHE A 115 -3.55 -6.37 -10.11
C PHE A 115 -2.54 -5.72 -9.18
N SER A 116 -2.99 -5.12 -8.07
CA SER A 116 -2.09 -4.58 -7.04
C SER A 116 -1.18 -5.65 -6.45
N CYS A 117 -1.71 -6.84 -6.15
CA CYS A 117 -0.94 -7.97 -5.64
C CYS A 117 0.16 -8.42 -6.62
N CYS A 118 -0.19 -8.52 -7.91
CA CYS A 118 0.76 -8.84 -8.98
C CYS A 118 1.88 -7.81 -9.08
N LEU A 119 1.55 -6.52 -9.12
CA LEU A 119 2.56 -5.47 -9.15
C LEU A 119 3.45 -5.49 -7.91
N ASN A 120 2.89 -5.79 -6.74
CA ASN A 120 3.66 -5.97 -5.53
C ASN A 120 4.66 -7.13 -5.65
N SER A 121 4.22 -8.29 -6.14
CA SER A 121 5.09 -9.46 -6.35
C SER A 121 6.21 -9.20 -7.37
N LEU A 122 5.93 -8.42 -8.43
CA LEU A 122 6.93 -8.04 -9.42
C LEU A 122 7.92 -7.00 -8.87
N ALA A 123 7.47 -6.07 -8.03
CA ALA A 123 8.29 -4.97 -7.51
C ALA A 123 9.12 -5.36 -6.27
N ASP A 124 8.68 -6.38 -5.51
CA ASP A 124 9.34 -6.82 -4.26
C ASP A 124 10.87 -7.01 -4.39
N PRO A 125 11.41 -7.60 -5.47
CA PRO A 125 12.87 -7.76 -5.65
C PRO A 125 13.65 -6.45 -5.82
N MET A 126 13.00 -5.34 -6.16
CA MET A 126 13.65 -4.02 -6.29
C MET A 126 13.85 -3.31 -4.95
N PHE A 127 13.11 -3.73 -3.92
CA PHE A 127 13.09 -3.07 -2.63
C PHE A 127 14.02 -3.76 -1.64
N PRO A 128 14.52 -3.03 -0.62
CA PRO A 128 15.18 -3.67 0.51
C PRO A 128 14.28 -4.78 1.09
N PRO A 129 14.84 -5.92 1.52
CA PRO A 129 14.04 -7.01 2.06
C PRO A 129 13.08 -6.53 3.14
N ARG A 130 11.78 -6.73 2.92
CA ARG A 130 10.72 -6.38 3.88
C ARG A 130 10.83 -7.31 5.08
N ARG A 131 11.40 -6.84 6.19
CA ARG A 131 11.58 -7.65 7.40
C ARG A 131 10.32 -7.60 8.26
N VAL A 132 9.31 -8.39 7.89
CA VAL A 132 8.16 -8.67 8.78
C VAL A 132 8.47 -9.95 9.55
N ALA A 133 8.89 -9.80 10.81
CA ALA A 133 9.21 -10.92 11.68
C ALA A 133 7.97 -11.33 12.49
N TRP A 134 7.16 -12.25 11.95
CA TRP A 134 6.03 -12.87 12.66
C TRP A 134 6.53 -13.82 13.77
N SER A 135 5.91 -13.81 14.95
CA SER A 135 6.50 -14.43 16.17
C SER A 135 5.57 -15.34 17.02
N GLY A 136 4.65 -16.12 16.45
CA GLY A 136 3.60 -16.87 17.21
C GLY A 136 4.12 -17.86 18.29
N PRO A 137 3.29 -18.36 19.25
CA PRO A 137 1.82 -18.32 19.39
C PRO A 137 1.33 -17.63 20.69
N GLY A 138 0.39 -16.68 20.61
CA GLY A 138 -0.19 -15.98 21.76
C GLY A 138 -1.71 -16.06 21.72
N GLY A 139 -2.27 -16.96 22.54
CA GLY A 139 -3.63 -17.50 22.42
C GLY A 139 -4.83 -16.55 22.48
N GLU A 140 -5.92 -17.08 21.92
CA GLU A 140 -7.28 -16.56 21.69
C GLU A 140 -7.46 -15.04 21.80
N ARG A 141 -7.42 -14.36 20.64
CA ARG A 141 -8.41 -13.38 20.15
C ARG A 141 -7.95 -12.74 18.84
N SER A 142 -8.91 -12.40 17.98
CA SER A 142 -8.62 -11.69 16.73
C SER A 142 -8.19 -10.25 16.95
N GLU A 143 -7.18 -9.76 16.24
CA GLU A 143 -6.82 -8.34 16.32
C GLU A 143 -6.02 -7.87 15.09
N VAL A 144 -6.40 -6.72 14.53
CA VAL A 144 -5.51 -5.80 13.83
C VAL A 144 -5.58 -4.51 14.60
N ARG A 145 -4.47 -3.83 14.83
CA ARG A 145 -4.48 -2.44 15.27
C ARG A 145 -3.21 -1.69 15.00
N LEU A 146 -3.32 -0.37 14.97
CA LEU A 146 -2.27 0.61 15.15
C LEU A 146 -2.79 1.65 16.15
N ALA A 147 -1.98 2.21 17.04
CA ALA A 147 -2.30 3.33 17.94
C ALA A 147 -1.03 4.18 18.16
N ALA A 148 -0.97 5.38 17.60
CA ALA A 148 0.19 6.25 17.55
C ALA A 148 -0.20 7.66 18.02
N ASN A 149 0.75 8.40 18.58
CA ASN A 149 0.84 9.85 18.64
C ASN A 149 2.33 10.23 18.68
N ILE A 150 2.97 10.55 17.55
CA ILE A 150 4.26 11.28 17.61
C ILE A 150 3.95 12.75 17.37
N SER A 151 3.63 13.39 18.49
CA SER A 151 3.15 14.75 18.78
C SER A 151 3.03 15.71 17.58
N GLY A 152 2.12 15.56 16.63
CA GLY A 152 0.79 14.99 16.77
C GLY A 152 0.36 14.10 15.62
N TRP A 153 1.12 13.05 15.28
CA TRP A 153 0.57 11.99 14.43
C TRP A 153 -0.27 11.00 15.23
N MET A 154 -1.47 11.45 15.64
CA MET A 154 -2.37 10.67 16.49
C MET A 154 -3.26 9.72 15.67
N ALA A 155 -2.83 8.48 15.47
CA ALA A 155 -3.54 7.50 14.63
C ALA A 155 -3.89 6.23 15.41
N VAL A 156 -5.18 5.89 15.55
CA VAL A 156 -5.62 4.57 16.06
C VAL A 156 -6.49 3.89 15.01
N LYS A 157 -6.10 2.73 14.47
CA LYS A 157 -6.88 1.98 13.47
C LYS A 157 -6.85 0.50 13.79
N LYS A 158 -7.98 -0.09 14.20
CA LYS A 158 -8.10 -1.50 14.61
C LYS A 158 -9.14 -2.28 13.77
N ALA A 159 -9.05 -3.60 13.70
CA ALA A 159 -10.17 -4.49 13.36
C ALA A 159 -10.13 -5.73 14.27
N ASP A 160 -11.23 -6.00 14.99
CA ASP A 160 -11.36 -7.07 15.99
C ASP A 160 -12.34 -8.13 15.47
N ALA A 161 -11.85 -9.35 15.23
CA ALA A 161 -12.46 -10.34 14.34
C ALA A 161 -13.38 -11.39 14.98
N GLU A 162 -13.80 -11.20 16.24
CA GLU A 162 -15.06 -11.82 16.71
C GLU A 162 -16.29 -11.27 15.97
N LYS A 163 -16.14 -10.09 15.31
CA LYS A 163 -17.21 -9.41 14.55
C LYS A 163 -16.76 -8.96 13.16
N ALA A 164 -15.48 -8.62 12.99
CA ALA A 164 -15.00 -8.08 11.74
C ALA A 164 -14.91 -9.14 10.63
N GLY A 165 -15.62 -8.93 9.53
CA GLY A 165 -15.49 -9.74 8.32
C GLY A 165 -14.16 -9.49 7.60
N ARG A 166 -13.76 -10.40 6.71
CA ARG A 166 -12.51 -10.31 5.92
C ARG A 166 -12.32 -8.95 5.25
N ARG A 167 -13.40 -8.38 4.71
CA ARG A 167 -13.41 -7.09 4.01
C ARG A 167 -13.08 -5.91 4.93
N GLU A 168 -13.51 -5.97 6.19
CA GLU A 168 -13.23 -4.94 7.20
C GLU A 168 -11.78 -5.01 7.67
N VAL A 169 -11.25 -6.23 7.85
CA VAL A 169 -9.82 -6.44 8.13
C VAL A 169 -8.96 -5.88 7.00
N MET A 170 -9.28 -6.21 5.75
CA MET A 170 -8.60 -5.66 4.58
C MET A 170 -8.64 -4.12 4.56
N ALA A 171 -9.80 -3.51 4.83
CA ALA A 171 -9.97 -2.05 4.86
C ALA A 171 -9.13 -1.39 5.97
N ALA A 172 -9.06 -2.01 7.15
CA ALA A 172 -8.23 -1.54 8.24
C ALA A 172 -6.73 -1.60 7.88
N CYS A 173 -6.28 -2.71 7.29
CA CYS A 173 -4.91 -2.89 6.84
C CYS A 173 -4.50 -1.88 5.75
N ALA A 174 -5.34 -1.66 4.73
CA ALA A 174 -5.10 -0.63 3.71
C ALA A 174 -4.95 0.77 4.34
N GLY A 175 -5.83 1.11 5.29
CA GLY A 175 -5.74 2.39 6.01
C GLY A 175 -4.52 2.52 6.92
N ILE A 176 -4.04 1.43 7.52
CA ILE A 176 -2.77 1.42 8.27
C ILE A 176 -1.61 1.66 7.31
N PHE A 177 -1.52 0.90 6.22
CA PHE A 177 -0.49 1.03 5.19
C PHE A 177 -0.35 2.48 4.71
N GLU A 178 -1.44 3.09 4.22
CA GLU A 178 -1.39 4.44 3.64
C GLU A 178 -0.95 5.51 4.64
N SER A 179 -1.33 5.37 5.90
CA SER A 179 -0.93 6.31 6.93
C SER A 179 0.51 6.14 7.37
N CYS A 180 1.00 4.91 7.44
CA CYS A 180 2.40 4.65 7.73
C CYS A 180 3.27 5.18 6.58
N ARG A 181 2.90 4.86 5.33
CA ARG A 181 3.58 5.32 4.11
C ARG A 181 3.71 6.84 4.06
N ARG A 182 2.63 7.58 4.33
CA ARG A 182 2.65 9.05 4.36
C ARG A 182 3.49 9.63 5.50
N LYS A 183 3.46 9.01 6.68
CA LYS A 183 4.18 9.54 7.85
C LYS A 183 5.68 9.22 7.83
N LEU A 184 6.08 8.14 7.17
CA LEU A 184 7.45 7.62 7.24
C LEU A 184 8.54 8.62 6.77
N PRO A 185 8.39 9.38 5.66
CA PRO A 185 9.37 10.41 5.29
C PRO A 185 9.65 11.42 6.42
N HIS A 186 8.59 11.92 7.08
CA HIS A 186 8.73 12.86 8.20
C HIS A 186 9.53 12.26 9.37
N LEU A 187 9.38 10.97 9.63
CA LEU A 187 10.10 10.28 10.71
C LEU A 187 11.55 9.96 10.35
N LEU A 188 11.87 9.83 9.05
CA LEU A 188 13.22 9.53 8.58
C LEU A 188 14.10 10.78 8.54
N CYS A 189 13.60 11.89 8.00
CA CYS A 189 14.41 13.09 7.79
C CYS A 189 14.14 14.23 8.79
N GLY A 190 13.05 14.16 9.55
CA GLY A 190 12.60 15.24 10.43
C GLY A 190 12.11 16.49 9.69
N ASP A 191 11.64 17.48 10.45
CA ASP A 191 11.01 18.69 9.91
C ASP A 191 11.97 19.59 9.11
N ALA A 192 13.28 19.49 9.39
CA ALA A 192 14.28 20.31 8.70
C ALA A 192 14.45 19.94 7.22
N LYS A 193 14.22 18.67 6.87
CA LYS A 193 14.49 18.13 5.52
C LYS A 193 13.25 17.66 4.78
N ILE A 194 12.09 17.61 5.44
CA ILE A 194 10.86 17.14 4.78
C ILE A 194 10.45 18.02 3.60
N ALA A 195 10.60 19.34 3.73
CA ALA A 195 10.28 20.27 2.64
C ALA A 195 11.19 20.07 1.42
N GLU A 196 12.46 19.69 1.64
CA GLU A 196 13.40 19.36 0.57
C GLU A 196 12.99 18.05 -0.12
N TYR A 197 12.61 17.03 0.65
CA TYR A 197 12.09 15.76 0.13
C TYR A 197 10.83 15.97 -0.73
N GLU A 198 9.84 16.68 -0.19
CA GLU A 198 8.57 16.95 -0.88
C GLU A 198 8.79 17.77 -2.16
N SER A 199 9.68 18.76 -2.12
CA SER A 199 10.04 19.57 -3.29
C SER A 199 10.76 18.75 -4.37
N ALA A 200 11.71 17.88 -3.98
CA ALA A 200 12.40 17.01 -4.93
C ALA A 200 11.45 16.00 -5.56
N LEU A 201 10.54 15.43 -4.77
CA LEU A 201 9.51 14.50 -5.23
C LEU A 201 8.54 15.17 -6.20
N ASP A 202 8.02 16.36 -5.87
CA ASP A 202 7.09 17.10 -6.72
C ASP A 202 7.75 17.58 -8.02
N ALA A 203 9.00 18.07 -7.96
CA ALA A 203 9.76 18.46 -9.13
C ALA A 203 9.96 17.29 -10.12
N PHE A 204 10.09 16.06 -9.63
CA PHE A 204 10.13 14.87 -10.47
C PHE A 204 8.74 14.49 -10.98
N LEU A 205 7.76 14.32 -10.09
CA LEU A 205 6.45 13.79 -10.45
C LEU A 205 5.58 14.76 -11.27
N SER A 206 5.81 16.08 -11.17
CA SER A 206 5.11 17.09 -11.96
C SER A 206 5.33 16.96 -13.47
N LYS A 207 6.38 16.24 -13.90
CA LYS A 207 6.63 15.86 -15.30
C LYS A 207 5.59 14.87 -15.83
N PHE A 208 4.87 14.20 -14.93
CA PHE A 208 3.92 13.15 -15.26
C PHE A 208 2.51 13.53 -14.77
N PRO A 209 1.52 13.61 -15.68
CA PRO A 209 0.15 13.91 -15.27
C PRO A 209 -0.42 12.75 -14.44
N GLU A 210 -1.20 13.08 -13.42
CA GLU A 210 -1.90 12.10 -12.58
C GLU A 210 -3.09 11.52 -13.36
N ARG A 211 -2.89 10.35 -13.98
CA ARG A 211 -3.91 9.65 -14.77
C ARG A 211 -3.58 8.17 -14.83
N LYS A 212 -4.59 7.32 -14.63
CA LYS A 212 -4.49 5.86 -14.81
C LYS A 212 -4.04 5.54 -16.23
N SER A 213 -2.79 5.10 -16.39
CA SER A 213 -2.20 4.70 -17.67
C SER A 213 -1.10 3.65 -17.46
N PHE A 214 -1.33 2.44 -17.97
CA PHE A 214 -0.40 1.33 -17.75
C PHE A 214 0.92 1.53 -18.48
N SER A 215 0.89 2.13 -19.68
CA SER A 215 2.07 2.48 -20.46
C SER A 215 2.95 3.55 -19.81
N ARG A 216 2.36 4.38 -18.95
CA ARG A 216 3.09 5.45 -18.24
C ARG A 216 3.99 4.92 -17.13
N LEU A 217 3.65 3.77 -16.55
CA LEU A 217 4.44 3.22 -15.46
C LEU A 217 5.90 2.96 -15.88
N PRO A 218 6.19 2.26 -17.00
CA PRO A 218 7.55 2.16 -17.53
C PRO A 218 8.24 3.51 -17.76
N GLU A 219 7.51 4.50 -18.32
CA GLU A 219 8.07 5.84 -18.61
C GLU A 219 8.56 6.55 -17.34
N ILE A 220 7.76 6.51 -16.26
CA ILE A 220 8.13 7.12 -14.97
C ILE A 220 9.37 6.44 -14.39
N LEU A 221 9.41 5.10 -14.40
CA LEU A 221 10.49 4.31 -13.80
C LEU A 221 11.83 4.49 -14.54
N GLU A 222 11.80 4.55 -15.87
CA GLU A 222 13.00 4.83 -16.67
C GLU A 222 13.50 6.27 -16.51
N SER A 223 12.59 7.23 -16.33
CA SER A 223 12.97 8.61 -16.01
C SER A 223 13.64 8.69 -14.65
N ALA A 224 13.13 7.93 -13.66
CA ALA A 224 13.71 7.88 -12.34
C ALA A 224 15.16 7.36 -12.35
N ASP A 225 15.40 6.25 -13.05
CA ASP A 225 16.74 5.66 -13.17
C ASP A 225 17.72 6.58 -13.92
N ARG A 226 17.25 7.24 -14.99
CA ARG A 226 18.06 8.18 -15.77
C ARG A 226 18.47 9.42 -14.97
N GLU A 227 17.54 9.95 -14.17
CA GLU A 227 17.78 11.15 -13.37
C GLU A 227 18.46 10.85 -12.02
N LYS A 228 18.63 9.56 -11.67
CA LYS A 228 19.18 9.12 -10.38
C LYS A 228 18.48 9.79 -9.19
N ILE A 229 17.16 9.99 -9.33
CA ILE A 229 16.35 10.68 -8.31
C ILE A 229 16.33 9.89 -7.00
N GLU A 230 16.41 8.56 -7.08
CA GLU A 230 16.48 7.68 -5.91
C GLU A 230 17.69 7.98 -5.02
N ASP A 231 18.87 8.15 -5.61
CA ASP A 231 20.10 8.45 -4.87
C ASP A 231 19.97 9.79 -4.14
N LYS A 232 19.33 10.77 -4.79
CA LYS A 232 19.03 12.08 -4.19
C LYS A 232 18.05 11.95 -3.02
N LEU A 233 16.95 11.22 -3.19
CA LEU A 233 15.94 11.05 -2.14
C LEU A 233 16.48 10.22 -0.97
N GLU A 234 17.31 9.21 -1.23
CA GLU A 234 18.01 8.44 -0.21
C GLU A 234 18.97 9.32 0.59
N ALA A 235 19.71 10.22 -0.06
CA ALA A 235 20.57 11.18 0.62
C ALA A 235 19.79 12.17 1.52
N ILE A 236 18.59 12.58 1.11
CA ILE A 236 17.72 13.46 1.91
C ILE A 236 17.15 12.71 3.12
N LEU A 237 16.59 11.51 2.90
CA LEU A 237 15.93 10.71 3.93
C LEU A 237 16.89 9.94 4.84
N GLY A 238 18.14 9.73 4.41
CA GLY A 238 19.15 8.97 5.16
C GLY A 238 18.77 7.50 5.36
N SER A 239 17.98 6.91 4.44
CA SER A 239 17.46 5.55 4.58
C SER A 239 17.21 4.88 3.23
N PRO A 240 17.53 3.58 3.08
CA PRO A 240 17.25 2.82 1.86
C PRO A 240 15.74 2.63 1.62
N LEU A 241 14.88 2.92 2.62
CA LEU A 241 13.42 2.96 2.46
C LEU A 241 12.96 4.11 1.53
N ALA A 242 13.82 5.09 1.26
CA ALA A 242 13.54 6.18 0.33
C ALA A 242 13.14 5.65 -1.05
N ARG A 243 13.83 4.63 -1.54
CA ARG A 243 13.56 3.97 -2.83
C ARG A 243 12.14 3.40 -2.87
N GLU A 244 11.77 2.61 -1.87
CA GLU A 244 10.44 1.99 -1.80
C GLU A 244 9.32 3.06 -1.74
N LEU A 245 9.48 4.07 -0.88
CA LEU A 245 8.51 5.17 -0.73
C LEU A 245 8.36 5.98 -2.02
N PHE A 246 9.47 6.29 -2.68
CA PHE A 246 9.48 6.99 -3.95
C PHE A 246 8.74 6.20 -5.04
N TYR A 247 9.02 4.90 -5.18
CA TYR A 247 8.35 4.11 -6.20
C TYR A 247 6.86 3.96 -5.93
N TYR A 248 6.41 3.86 -4.67
CA TYR A 248 4.98 3.90 -4.37
C TYR A 248 4.30 5.19 -4.87
N GLU A 249 5.00 6.33 -4.86
CA GLU A 249 4.49 7.57 -5.46
C GLU A 249 4.47 7.50 -6.99
N CYS A 250 5.48 6.90 -7.62
CA CYS A 250 5.50 6.65 -9.08
C CYS A 250 4.34 5.74 -9.54
N PHE A 251 4.11 4.64 -8.82
CA PHE A 251 2.99 3.73 -9.05
C PHE A 251 1.63 4.43 -8.88
N SER A 252 1.50 5.23 -7.80
CA SER A 252 0.29 6.02 -7.54
C SER A 252 0.05 7.04 -8.65
N ARG A 253 1.11 7.72 -9.11
CA ARG A 253 1.05 8.71 -10.20
C ARG A 253 0.58 8.09 -11.52
N ALA A 254 0.98 6.84 -11.80
CA ALA A 254 0.51 6.07 -12.95
C ALA A 254 -0.91 5.51 -12.78
N GLY A 255 -1.49 5.56 -11.57
CA GLY A 255 -2.80 4.99 -11.24
C GLY A 255 -2.81 3.46 -11.10
N PHE A 256 -1.66 2.85 -10.81
CA PHE A 256 -1.49 1.40 -10.66
C PHE A 256 -0.61 1.10 -9.45
N THR A 257 -1.22 0.98 -8.26
CA THR A 257 -0.49 0.81 -7.00
C THR A 257 -0.18 -0.65 -6.70
N PRO A 258 1.02 -0.98 -6.16
CA PRO A 258 1.36 -2.31 -5.65
C PRO A 258 0.82 -2.53 -4.22
N PHE A 259 -0.28 -1.87 -3.88
CA PHE A 259 -0.97 -1.95 -2.59
C PHE A 259 -2.46 -1.67 -2.82
N ILE A 260 -3.30 -2.26 -1.97
CA ILE A 260 -4.75 -2.05 -2.03
C ILE A 260 -5.08 -0.67 -1.46
N GLN A 261 -5.79 0.15 -2.24
CA GLN A 261 -6.22 1.49 -1.85
C GLN A 261 -7.59 1.47 -1.17
N GLN A 262 -7.81 2.33 -0.18
CA GLN A 262 -9.11 2.43 0.49
C GLN A 262 -10.23 2.87 -0.47
N GLU A 263 -9.93 3.67 -1.49
CA GLU A 263 -10.87 4.08 -2.53
C GLU A 263 -11.35 2.87 -3.34
N THR A 264 -10.46 1.98 -3.76
CA THR A 264 -10.83 0.74 -4.48
C THR A 264 -11.69 -0.16 -3.61
N ILE A 265 -11.35 -0.28 -2.31
CA ILE A 265 -12.19 -1.03 -1.37
C ILE A 265 -13.59 -0.42 -1.27
N GLY A 266 -13.71 0.90 -1.16
CA GLY A 266 -15.01 1.59 -1.07
C GLY A 266 -15.84 1.48 -2.36
N LEU A 267 -15.21 1.28 -3.51
CA LEU A 267 -15.91 1.02 -4.78
C LEU A 267 -16.35 -0.44 -4.91
N VAL A 268 -15.50 -1.40 -4.51
CA VAL A 268 -15.81 -2.84 -4.59
C VAL A 268 -16.79 -3.27 -3.48
N TYR A 269 -16.72 -2.64 -2.31
CA TYR A 269 -17.53 -2.93 -1.12
C TYR A 269 -18.17 -1.65 -0.57
N PRO A 270 -19.14 -1.06 -1.29
CA PRO A 270 -19.80 0.18 -0.87
C PRO A 270 -20.53 0.07 0.47
N GLU A 271 -20.93 -1.13 0.87
CA GLU A 271 -21.59 -1.43 2.15
C GLU A 271 -20.72 -1.15 3.38
N LEU A 272 -19.38 -1.15 3.23
CA LEU A 272 -18.45 -0.85 4.32
C LEU A 272 -18.48 0.63 4.73
N LYS A 273 -19.15 1.50 3.96
CA LYS A 273 -19.30 2.94 4.22
C LYS A 273 -17.96 3.62 4.55
N ILE A 274 -16.89 3.23 3.85
CA ILE A 274 -15.56 3.80 4.06
C ILE A 274 -15.65 5.31 3.77
N PRO A 275 -15.32 6.17 4.75
CA PRO A 275 -15.38 7.61 4.55
C PRO A 275 -14.38 7.98 3.46
N LYS A 276 -14.86 8.66 2.40
CA LYS A 276 -13.97 9.21 1.38
C LYS A 276 -13.00 10.17 2.05
N PRO A 277 -11.74 10.25 1.57
CA PRO A 277 -10.84 11.32 1.98
C PRO A 277 -11.59 12.64 1.85
N ARG A 278 -11.50 13.50 2.86
CA ARG A 278 -11.96 14.89 2.72
C ARG A 278 -11.06 15.53 1.67
N GLY A 279 -11.46 15.45 0.40
CA GLY A 279 -10.85 16.26 -0.64
C GLY A 279 -11.02 17.72 -0.24
N ASN A 280 -10.08 18.57 -0.64
CA ASN A 280 -10.35 20.00 -0.78
C ASN A 280 -11.48 20.13 -1.82
N PHE A 281 -12.72 19.89 -1.40
CA PHE A 281 -13.92 20.39 -2.05
C PHE A 281 -13.66 21.87 -2.15
N GLY A 282 -13.35 22.30 -3.38
CA GLY A 282 -12.66 23.56 -3.61
C GLY A 282 -13.20 24.66 -2.73
N LYS A 283 -12.31 25.54 -2.29
CA LYS A 283 -12.69 26.94 -2.14
C LYS A 283 -13.37 27.32 -3.46
N LYS A 284 -14.69 27.08 -3.57
CA LYS A 284 -15.56 27.78 -4.51
C LYS A 284 -15.26 29.22 -4.13
N LYS A 285 -14.43 29.88 -4.95
CA LYS A 285 -14.40 31.34 -4.95
C LYS A 285 -15.86 31.72 -5.06
N ARG A 286 -16.43 32.22 -3.96
CA ARG A 286 -17.69 32.94 -4.04
C ARG A 286 -17.42 34.02 -5.09
N LYS A 287 -18.12 33.93 -6.22
CA LYS A 287 -18.20 35.04 -7.15
C LYS A 287 -18.83 36.22 -6.42
#